data_AF-A0A7C9JBW9-F1
#
_entry.id   AF-A0A7C9JBW9-F1
#
_cell.length_a   1.000
_cell.length_b   1.000
_cell.length_c   1.000
_cell.angle_alpha   90.00
_cell.angle_beta   90.00
_cell.angle_gamma   90.00
#
_symmetry.space_group_name_H-M   'P 1'
#
loop_
_entity.id
_entity.type
_entity.pdbx_description
1 polymer ?
#
loop_
_entity_poly.entity_id
_entity_poly.type
_entity_poly.pdbx_seq_one_letter_code
_entity_poly.pdbx_strand_id
1 'polypeptide(L)'
;MSEGHPTEPQLEALRLICTAEPLSTEQLAASLIEARPGSTNPGYPRAIARMAGTLTWRLLAQHFVTETSSGTWRTTPAGRDLLGCART
;
A
#
# COMPACT_ATOMS: atom_id res chain seq x y z
N MET A 1 -23.69 4.13 -1.50
CA MET A 1 -22.41 4.52 -0.86
C MET A 1 -21.46 4.82 -1.99
N SER A 2 -20.86 6.01 -2.06
CA SER A 2 -19.84 6.27 -3.07
C SER A 2 -18.67 5.31 -2.81
N GLU A 3 -18.44 4.39 -3.73
CA GLU A 3 -17.15 3.69 -3.90
C GLU A 3 -16.13 4.80 -4.23
N GLY A 4 -15.71 5.54 -3.21
CA GLY A 4 -14.88 6.73 -3.38
C GLY A 4 -13.60 6.33 -4.09
N HIS A 5 -13.24 7.09 -5.13
CA HIS A 5 -12.02 6.85 -5.88
C HIS A 5 -10.81 6.79 -4.92
N PRO A 6 -9.84 5.88 -5.13
CA PRO A 6 -8.71 5.75 -4.23
C PRO A 6 -7.96 7.06 -4.07
N THR A 7 -7.59 7.38 -2.83
CA THR A 7 -6.79 8.57 -2.54
C THR A 7 -5.37 8.41 -3.06
N GLU A 8 -4.64 9.51 -3.26
CA GLU A 8 -3.23 9.43 -3.68
C GLU A 8 -2.36 8.53 -2.79
N PRO A 9 -2.47 8.55 -1.44
CA PRO A 9 -1.75 7.60 -0.59
C PRO A 9 -2.14 6.13 -0.82
N GLN A 10 -3.39 5.86 -1.17
CA GLN A 10 -3.84 4.50 -1.51
C GLN A 10 -3.27 4.05 -2.84
N LEU A 11 -3.25 4.93 -3.85
CA LEU A 11 -2.62 4.67 -5.15
C LEU A 11 -1.12 4.43 -5.01
N GLU A 12 -0.43 5.25 -4.20
CA GLU A 12 1.01 5.07 -3.92
C GLU A 12 1.28 3.72 -3.26
N ALA A 13 0.54 3.36 -2.22
CA ALA A 13 0.68 2.05 -1.57
C ALA A 13 0.36 0.89 -2.53
N LEU A 14 -0.68 1.02 -3.37
CA LEU A 14 -1.05 0.02 -4.36
C LEU A 14 0.06 -0.17 -5.41
N ARG A 15 0.73 0.91 -5.85
CA ARG A 15 1.89 0.83 -6.76
C ARG A 15 3.07 0.11 -6.13
N LEU A 16 3.39 0.42 -4.87
CA LEU A 16 4.46 -0.24 -4.13
C LEU A 16 4.20 -1.75 -4.00
N ILE A 17 2.96 -2.14 -3.64
CA ILE A 17 2.56 -3.54 -3.57
C ILE A 17 2.62 -4.18 -4.97
N CYS A 18 2.15 -3.53 -6.03
CA CYS A 18 2.20 -4.09 -7.39
C CYS A 18 3.64 -4.35 -7.87
N THR A 19 4.57 -3.46 -7.50
CA THR A 19 5.97 -3.53 -7.95
C THR A 19 6.75 -4.65 -7.26
N ALA A 20 6.47 -4.91 -5.98
CA ALA A 20 7.27 -5.81 -5.15
C ALA A 20 6.55 -7.12 -4.75
N GLU A 21 5.28 -7.29 -5.11
CA GLU A 21 4.42 -8.36 -4.60
C GLU A 21 5.05 -9.78 -4.60
N PRO A 22 4.95 -10.54 -3.48
CA PRO A 22 4.25 -10.20 -2.24
C PRO A 22 5.02 -9.18 -1.38
N LEU A 23 4.29 -8.25 -0.75
CA LEU A 23 4.87 -7.19 0.09
C LEU A 23 4.23 -7.19 1.48
N SER A 24 5.05 -7.23 2.54
CA SER A 24 4.55 -7.13 3.91
C SER A 24 4.17 -5.70 4.29
N THR A 25 3.32 -5.54 5.31
CA THR A 25 2.97 -4.22 5.86
C THR A 25 4.21 -3.46 6.37
N GLU A 26 5.20 -4.19 6.90
CA GLU A 26 6.46 -3.63 7.38
C GLU A 26 7.34 -3.16 6.23
N GLN A 27 7.43 -3.95 5.16
CA GLN A 27 8.16 -3.57 3.94
C GLN A 27 7.49 -2.38 3.25
N LEU A 28 6.15 -2.34 3.20
CA LEU A 28 5.41 -1.18 2.71
C LEU A 28 5.73 0.07 3.54
N ALA A 29 5.73 -0.04 4.87
CA ALA A 29 6.10 1.08 5.73
C ALA A 29 7.53 1.57 5.47
N ALA A 30 8.48 0.65 5.31
CA ALA A 30 9.86 0.99 4.96
C ALA A 30 9.94 1.74 3.62
N SER A 31 9.28 1.24 2.57
CA SER A 31 9.26 1.90 1.26
C SER A 31 8.60 3.29 1.31
N LEU A 32 7.53 3.47 2.11
CA LEU A 32 6.89 4.77 2.31
C LEU A 32 7.79 5.77 3.08
N ILE A 33 8.63 5.28 3.99
CA ILE A 33 9.64 6.10 4.68
C ILE A 33 10.74 6.51 3.69
N GLU A 34 11.28 5.55 2.93
CA GLU A 34 12.33 5.77 1.94
C GLU A 34 11.90 6.75 0.83
N ALA A 35 10.63 6.68 0.40
CA ALA A 35 10.07 7.61 -0.58
C ALA A 35 10.00 9.06 -0.07
N ARG A 36 10.14 9.30 1.24
CA ARG A 36 10.00 10.62 1.88
C ARG A 36 11.12 10.89 2.90
N PRO A 37 12.38 11.03 2.45
CA PRO A 37 13.55 11.08 3.33
C PRO A 37 13.71 12.38 4.15
N GLY A 38 12.68 13.23 4.26
CA GLY A 38 12.82 14.60 4.76
C GLY A 38 12.40 14.88 6.20
N SER A 39 11.81 13.92 6.93
CA SER A 39 11.30 14.20 8.28
C SER A 39 12.33 13.92 9.38
N THR A 40 12.67 14.94 10.16
CA THR A 40 13.52 14.83 11.37
C THR A 40 12.73 14.47 12.63
N ASN A 41 11.41 14.31 12.53
CA ASN A 41 10.57 13.94 13.67
C ASN A 41 10.81 12.48 14.09
N PRO A 42 11.24 12.19 15.33
CA PRO A 42 11.51 10.82 15.79
C PRO A 42 10.27 9.92 15.81
N GLY A 43 9.07 10.50 15.88
CA GLY A 43 7.80 9.77 15.79
C GLY A 43 7.36 9.43 14.36
N TYR A 44 8.03 9.98 13.35
CA TYR A 44 7.64 9.84 11.95
C TYR A 44 7.62 8.38 11.47
N PRO A 45 8.66 7.55 11.71
CA PRO A 45 8.63 6.15 11.29
C PRO A 45 7.45 5.37 11.89
N ARG A 46 7.14 5.62 13.17
CA ARG A 46 6.01 4.97 13.85
C ARG A 46 4.66 5.42 13.28
N ALA A 47 4.52 6.68 12.90
CA ALA A 47 3.33 7.19 12.24
C ALA A 47 3.14 6.56 10.85
N ILE A 48 4.21 6.46 10.05
CA ILE A 48 4.15 5.82 8.73
C ILE A 48 3.84 4.33 8.84
N ALA A 49 4.40 3.61 9.82
CA ALA A 49 4.06 2.20 10.04
C ALA A 49 2.55 1.98 10.32
N ARG A 50 1.93 2.82 11.16
CA ARG A 50 0.47 2.79 11.39
C ARG A 50 -0.32 3.13 10.14
N MET A 51 0.16 4.10 9.37
CA MET A 51 -0.46 4.49 8.11
C MET A 51 -0.40 3.37 7.07
N ALA A 52 0.72 2.65 6.96
CA ALA A 52 0.85 1.50 6.08
C ALA A 52 -0.23 0.44 6.35
N GLY A 53 -0.43 0.07 7.62
CA GLY A 53 -1.51 -0.85 8.01
C GLY A 53 -2.93 -0.32 7.72
N THR A 54 -3.13 0.99 7.85
CA THR A 54 -4.41 1.62 7.50
C THR A 54 -4.66 1.58 5.98
N LEU A 55 -3.61 1.83 5.19
CA LEU A 55 -3.70 1.81 3.73
C LEU A 55 -3.97 0.40 3.21
N THR A 56 -3.28 -0.62 3.72
CA THR A 56 -3.52 -2.02 3.33
C THR A 56 -4.92 -2.47 3.70
N TRP A 57 -5.41 -2.14 4.91
CA TRP A 57 -6.79 -2.43 5.30
C TRP A 57 -7.81 -1.78 4.36
N ARG A 58 -7.62 -0.52 3.98
CA ARG A 58 -8.54 0.16 3.04
C ARG A 58 -8.48 -0.42 1.63
N LEU A 59 -7.30 -0.76 1.13
CA LEU A 59 -7.12 -1.39 -0.18
C LEU A 59 -7.75 -2.79 -0.21
N LEU A 60 -7.65 -3.54 0.90
CA LEU A 60 -8.30 -4.84 1.06
C LEU A 60 -9.82 -4.70 1.05
N ALA A 61 -10.36 -3.73 1.81
CA ALA A 61 -11.79 -3.44 1.86
C ALA A 61 -12.37 -3.02 0.50
N GLN A 62 -11.55 -2.45 -0.38
CA GLN A 62 -11.90 -2.08 -1.76
C GLN A 62 -11.56 -3.17 -2.79
N HIS A 63 -11.13 -4.36 -2.32
CA HIS A 63 -10.79 -5.51 -3.18
C HIS A 63 -9.62 -5.27 -4.17
N PHE A 64 -8.77 -4.27 -3.95
CA PHE A 64 -7.60 -4.00 -4.79
C PHE A 64 -6.36 -4.82 -4.41
N VAL A 65 -6.31 -5.33 -3.18
CA VAL A 65 -5.29 -6.26 -2.72
C VAL A 65 -5.93 -7.47 -2.04
N THR A 66 -5.18 -8.55 -1.95
CA THR A 66 -5.52 -9.73 -1.15
C THR A 66 -4.38 -10.09 -0.22
N GLU A 67 -4.71 -10.64 0.94
CA GLU A 67 -3.74 -11.14 1.91
C GLU A 67 -3.32 -12.56 1.53
N THR A 68 -2.02 -12.80 1.35
CA THR A 68 -1.50 -14.14 1.01
C THR A 68 -0.94 -14.89 2.20
N SER A 69 -0.53 -14.16 3.23
CA SER A 69 -0.13 -14.63 4.55
C SER A 69 -0.29 -13.46 5.51
N SER A 70 -0.32 -13.73 6.82
CA SER A 70 -0.51 -12.70 7.84
C SER A 70 0.35 -11.45 7.58
N GLY A 71 -0.30 -10.32 7.31
CA GLY A 71 0.30 -9.02 7.06
C GLY A 71 1.01 -8.87 5.70
N THR A 72 0.82 -9.78 4.75
CA THR A 72 1.50 -9.80 3.44
C THR A 72 0.49 -9.75 2.29
N TRP A 73 0.75 -8.84 1.34
CA TRP A 73 -0.24 -8.40 0.36
C TRP A 73 0.21 -8.64 -1.08
N ARG A 74 -0.74 -8.98 -1.96
CA ARG A 74 -0.59 -8.98 -3.42
C ARG A 74 -1.72 -8.22 -4.07
N THR A 75 -1.47 -7.66 -5.26
CA THR A 75 -2.52 -6.95 -6.02
C THR A 75 -3.48 -7.92 -6.69
N THR A 76 -4.78 -7.60 -6.62
CA THR A 76 -5.83 -8.30 -7.39
C THR A 76 -5.84 -7.80 -8.84
N PRO A 77 -6.54 -8.48 -9.78
CA PRO A 77 -6.72 -7.96 -11.13
C PRO A 77 -7.30 -6.53 -11.14
N ALA A 78 -8.35 -6.27 -10.36
CA ALA A 78 -8.94 -4.95 -10.24
C ALA A 78 -7.94 -3.88 -9.74
N GLY A 79 -7.07 -4.23 -8.79
CA GLY A 79 -6.02 -3.33 -8.31
C GLY A 79 -4.95 -3.03 -9.37
N ARG A 80 -4.63 -4.01 -10.23
CA ARG A 80 -3.69 -3.81 -11.35
C ARG A 80 -4.30 -2.94 -12.44
N ASP A 81 -5.55 -3.18 -12.80
CA ASP A 81 -6.28 -2.43 -13.82
C ASP A 81 -6.34 -0.94 -13.46
N LEU A 82 -6.57 -0.62 -12.19
CA LEU A 82 -6.59 0.74 -11.67
C LEU A 82 -5.27 1.50 -11.89
N LEU A 83 -4.13 0.78 -11.89
CA LEU A 83 -2.80 1.35 -12.08
C LEU A 83 -2.28 1.25 -13.52
N GLY A 84 -2.94 0.47 -14.38
CA GLY A 84 -2.35 0.01 -15.64
C GLY A 84 -1.11 -0.88 -15.41
N CYS A 85 -1.02 -1.56 -14.27
CA CYS A 85 0.14 -2.35 -13.87
C CYS A 85 0.12 -3.70 -14.59
N ALA A 86 0.83 -3.83 -15.73
CA ALA A 86 1.06 -5.11 -16.39
C ALA A 86 2.17 -5.88 -15.68
N ARG A 87 1.94 -7.17 -15.39
CA ARG A 87 2.98 -8.07 -14.87
C ARG A 87 4.10 -8.15 -15.91
N THR A 88 5.28 -7.61 -15.60
CA THR A 88 6.52 -7.95 -16.33
C THR A 88 6.93 -9.37 -16.02
#